data_AF-A0A411LBS2-F1
#
_entry.id   AF-A0A411LBS2-F1
#
_cell.length_a   1.000
_cell.length_b   1.000
_cell.length_c   1.000
_cell.angle_alpha   90.00
_cell.angle_beta   90.00
_cell.angle_gamma   90.00
#
_symmetry.space_group_name_H-M   'P 1'
#
loop_
_entity.id
_entity.type
_entity.pdbx_description
1 polymer ?
#
loop_
_entity_poly.entity_id
_entity_poly.type
_entity_poly.pdbx_seq_one_letter_code
_entity_poly.pdbx_strand_id
1 'polypeptide(L)'
;MEKTNGLFIYLRQSTIDVKVPSEQFFISVQRSLPPFWKKRGVWGEMTRRYWNINLEEMLEAGVHFGHGTKKWNPKMAPYISAKRKGIHITNLTRTARFLSEACDLVFYAASKGKQFLIVGTKKSNKAADLVAWAATRARCHCVNKKWLGGMLTNWSTTETRLHKFRDLRMEQKMGRLGRLPKRDAAMLKRQLFRLQTYLGGIKYMTGLPDIVIIVDQHEEYTALRECITLGIPTICLIDTNCDPDLADLSIPANDDAISSIRFILNKLVVAICEGRSSSSYRRNP
;
A
#
# COMPACT_ATOMS: atom_id res chain seq x y z
N MET A 1 -28.87 11.13 -22.60
CA MET A 1 -28.81 10.12 -21.52
C MET A 1 -28.85 8.68 -22.07
N GLU A 2 -28.17 8.37 -23.19
CA GLU A 2 -28.26 7.03 -23.83
C GLU A 2 -26.89 6.38 -24.14
N LYS A 3 -25.76 7.02 -23.80
CA LYS A 3 -24.43 6.54 -24.20
C LYS A 3 -23.74 5.59 -23.21
N THR A 4 -24.36 5.32 -22.06
CA THR A 4 -23.86 4.38 -21.03
C THR A 4 -24.38 2.95 -21.18
N ASN A 5 -25.45 2.74 -21.96
CA ASN A 5 -26.12 1.43 -22.03
C ASN A 5 -25.41 0.41 -22.94
N GLY A 6 -24.65 0.85 -23.94
CA GLY A 6 -23.95 -0.07 -24.84
C GLY A 6 -22.78 -0.83 -24.20
N LEU A 7 -22.13 -0.24 -23.17
CA LEU A 7 -21.05 -0.90 -22.42
C LEU A 7 -21.59 -1.95 -21.43
N PHE A 8 -22.81 -1.72 -20.93
CA PHE A 8 -23.49 -2.56 -19.96
C PHE A 8 -24.03 -3.86 -20.57
N ILE A 9 -24.39 -3.85 -21.85
CA ILE A 9 -25.07 -4.98 -22.51
C ILE A 9 -24.08 -6.08 -22.93
N TYR A 10 -22.85 -5.75 -23.35
CA TYR A 10 -21.90 -6.77 -23.82
C TYR A 10 -21.20 -7.54 -22.68
N LEU A 11 -21.12 -6.96 -21.48
CA LEU A 11 -20.51 -7.63 -20.32
C LEU A 11 -21.52 -8.41 -19.45
N ARG A 12 -22.83 -8.24 -19.68
CA ARG A 12 -23.90 -8.96 -18.95
C ARG A 12 -24.16 -10.39 -19.43
N GLN A 13 -23.66 -10.78 -20.60
CA GLN A 13 -23.87 -12.14 -21.15
C GLN A 13 -22.84 -13.17 -20.67
N SER A 14 -22.00 -12.82 -19.69
CA SER A 14 -21.08 -13.76 -19.07
C SER A 14 -21.20 -13.69 -17.55
N THR A 15 -22.27 -14.27 -17.01
CA THR A 15 -22.26 -14.86 -15.65
C THR A 15 -21.26 -16.01 -15.66
N ILE A 16 -19.97 -15.66 -15.67
CA ILE A 16 -18.90 -16.60 -15.40
C ILE A 16 -18.75 -16.59 -13.88
N ASP A 17 -19.30 -17.62 -13.23
CA ASP A 17 -18.78 -18.08 -11.96
C ASP A 17 -17.25 -18.05 -12.06
N VAL A 18 -16.60 -17.17 -11.30
CA VAL A 18 -15.14 -17.17 -11.18
C VAL A 18 -14.79 -18.45 -10.44
N LYS A 19 -14.73 -19.56 -11.18
CA LYS A 19 -14.29 -20.87 -10.70
C LYS A 19 -12.92 -20.66 -10.07
N VAL A 20 -12.81 -21.09 -8.82
CA VAL A 20 -11.54 -21.25 -8.12
C VAL A 20 -10.55 -21.93 -9.08
N PRO A 21 -9.39 -21.32 -9.40
CA PRO A 21 -8.46 -21.91 -10.35
C PRO A 21 -7.94 -23.26 -9.85
N SER A 22 -7.84 -24.24 -10.74
CA SER A 22 -7.34 -25.57 -10.43
C SER A 22 -5.88 -25.55 -9.96
N GLU A 23 -5.51 -26.55 -9.16
CA GLU A 23 -4.19 -26.72 -8.55
C GLU A 23 -3.03 -26.70 -9.58
N GLN A 24 -3.28 -27.17 -10.80
CA GLN A 24 -2.32 -27.16 -11.93
C GLN A 24 -2.02 -25.75 -12.47
N PHE A 25 -2.97 -24.82 -12.41
CA PHE A 25 -2.75 -23.42 -12.80
C PHE A 25 -1.84 -22.68 -11.81
N PHE A 26 -1.82 -23.12 -10.54
CA PHE A 26 -0.94 -22.61 -9.50
C PHE A 26 0.52 -22.99 -9.71
N ILE A 27 0.79 -24.23 -10.16
CA ILE A 27 2.14 -24.70 -10.51
C ILE A 27 2.74 -23.87 -11.65
N SER A 28 1.91 -23.45 -12.61
CA SER A 28 2.31 -22.59 -13.73
C SER A 28 2.74 -21.19 -13.27
N VAL A 29 2.05 -20.61 -12.28
CA VAL A 29 2.36 -19.26 -11.78
C VAL A 29 3.48 -19.26 -10.72
N GLN A 30 3.61 -20.35 -9.95
CA GLN A 30 4.79 -20.57 -9.11
C GLN A 30 6.09 -20.49 -9.91
N ARG A 31 6.08 -20.87 -11.19
CA ARG A 31 7.27 -20.73 -12.05
C ARG A 31 7.65 -19.27 -12.32
N SER A 32 6.70 -18.34 -12.40
CA SER A 32 6.91 -16.93 -12.76
C SER A 32 7.23 -15.97 -11.61
N LEU A 33 7.21 -16.40 -10.35
CA LEU A 33 7.48 -15.52 -9.19
C LEU A 33 8.96 -15.51 -8.74
N PRO A 34 9.45 -14.40 -8.14
CA PRO A 34 10.83 -14.26 -7.68
C PRO A 34 11.24 -15.30 -6.60
N PRO A 35 12.54 -15.65 -6.49
CA PRO A 35 13.04 -16.70 -5.60
C PRO A 35 12.75 -16.51 -4.10
N PHE A 36 12.60 -15.27 -3.64
CA PHE A 36 12.32 -14.94 -2.23
C PHE A 36 10.98 -15.55 -1.77
N TRP A 37 9.97 -15.55 -2.64
CA TRP A 37 8.64 -16.12 -2.37
C TRP A 37 8.60 -17.65 -2.56
N LYS A 38 9.61 -18.23 -3.21
CA LYS A 38 9.79 -19.69 -3.33
C LYS A 38 10.53 -20.29 -2.13
N LYS A 39 11.44 -19.53 -1.50
CA LYS A 39 12.31 -20.03 -0.41
C LYS A 39 11.76 -19.68 0.98
N ARG A 40 10.84 -20.55 1.43
CA ARG A 40 10.52 -20.97 2.82
C ARG A 40 9.06 -21.42 2.75
N GLY A 41 8.71 -22.56 3.34
CA GLY A 41 7.40 -23.24 3.26
C GLY A 41 6.17 -22.45 3.76
N VAL A 42 6.24 -21.12 3.84
CA VAL A 42 5.21 -20.20 4.33
C VAL A 42 3.95 -20.21 3.45
N TRP A 43 4.09 -20.34 2.13
CA TRP A 43 2.93 -20.39 1.22
C TRP A 43 2.11 -21.68 1.32
N GLY A 44 2.73 -22.79 1.74
CA GLY A 44 2.04 -24.07 1.91
C GLY A 44 1.09 -24.10 3.11
N GLU A 45 1.31 -23.22 4.09
CA GLU A 45 0.51 -23.14 5.33
C GLU A 45 -0.55 -22.03 5.31
N MET A 46 -0.56 -21.17 4.28
CA MET A 46 -1.54 -20.09 4.18
C MET A 46 -2.89 -20.63 3.71
N THR A 47 -3.84 -20.79 4.65
CA THR A 47 -5.24 -21.06 4.31
C THR A 47 -5.81 -19.88 3.51
N ARG A 48 -6.20 -20.14 2.26
CA ARG A 48 -6.87 -19.15 1.40
C ARG A 48 -8.17 -18.71 2.04
N ARG A 49 -8.35 -17.40 2.15
CA ARG A 49 -9.60 -16.82 2.65
C ARG A 49 -10.37 -16.18 1.51
N TYR A 50 -11.69 -16.17 1.67
CA TYR A 50 -12.54 -15.45 0.74
C TYR A 50 -12.51 -13.96 1.08
N TRP A 51 -11.90 -13.18 0.20
CA TRP A 51 -11.99 -11.72 0.22
C TRP A 51 -13.08 -11.31 -0.75
N ASN A 52 -14.11 -10.60 -0.27
CA ASN A 52 -15.18 -10.10 -1.15
C ASN A 52 -14.59 -9.07 -2.13
N ILE A 53 -14.18 -9.50 -3.33
CA ILE A 53 -13.62 -8.66 -4.40
C ILE A 53 -14.50 -8.86 -5.62
N ASN A 54 -15.46 -7.95 -5.84
CA ASN A 54 -16.35 -8.00 -6.99
C ASN A 54 -15.79 -7.15 -8.14
N LEU A 55 -15.90 -7.68 -9.37
CA LEU A 55 -15.49 -7.00 -10.59
C LEU A 55 -16.31 -5.73 -10.84
N GLU A 56 -17.59 -5.74 -10.48
CA GLU A 56 -18.47 -4.57 -10.61
C GLU A 56 -18.00 -3.42 -9.70
N GLU A 57 -17.68 -3.71 -8.43
CA GLU A 57 -17.13 -2.71 -7.51
C GLU A 57 -15.81 -2.12 -8.03
N MET A 58 -14.95 -2.94 -8.65
CA MET A 58 -13.69 -2.48 -9.25
C MET A 58 -13.91 -1.58 -10.47
N LEU A 59 -14.92 -1.90 -11.28
CA LEU A 59 -15.32 -1.06 -12.43
C LEU A 59 -15.87 0.29 -11.95
N GLU A 60 -16.78 0.29 -10.98
CA GLU A 60 -17.36 1.49 -10.38
C GLU A 60 -16.30 2.37 -9.69
N ALA A 61 -15.34 1.75 -9.01
CA ALA A 61 -14.24 2.46 -8.38
C ALA A 61 -13.21 3.02 -9.39
N GLY A 62 -13.30 2.65 -10.68
CA GLY A 62 -12.40 3.14 -11.73
C GLY A 62 -10.99 2.53 -11.67
N VAL A 63 -10.85 1.32 -11.11
CA VAL A 63 -9.55 0.63 -10.96
C VAL A 63 -8.92 0.27 -12.32
N HIS A 64 -9.76 0.07 -13.34
CA HIS A 64 -9.36 -0.40 -14.66
C HIS A 64 -8.70 0.66 -15.55
N PHE A 65 -8.82 1.95 -15.21
CA PHE A 65 -8.21 3.01 -16.01
C PHE A 65 -6.71 3.10 -15.70
N GLY A 66 -5.89 3.07 -16.74
CA GLY A 66 -4.48 3.43 -16.63
C GLY A 66 -4.18 4.79 -17.25
N HIS A 67 -2.90 5.03 -17.50
CA HIS A 67 -2.40 6.23 -18.15
C HIS A 67 -2.57 6.23 -19.68
N GLY A 68 -2.29 7.40 -20.27
CA GLY A 68 -2.25 7.58 -21.71
C GLY A 68 -1.14 6.77 -22.39
N THR A 69 -1.39 6.31 -23.60
CA THR A 69 -0.54 5.33 -24.31
C THR A 69 0.86 5.80 -24.70
N LYS A 70 1.18 7.08 -24.49
CA LYS A 70 2.53 7.63 -24.66
C LYS A 70 3.41 7.47 -23.42
N LYS A 71 2.81 7.22 -22.24
CA LYS A 71 3.49 7.19 -20.94
C LYS A 71 3.63 5.79 -20.35
N TRP A 72 3.28 4.74 -21.10
CA TRP A 72 3.25 3.38 -20.58
C TRP A 72 4.63 2.72 -20.54
N ASN A 73 4.81 1.77 -19.63
CA ASN A 73 5.98 0.91 -19.55
C ASN A 73 5.70 -0.39 -20.32
N PRO A 74 6.53 -0.80 -21.30
CA PRO A 74 6.35 -2.04 -22.04
C PRO A 74 6.23 -3.30 -21.17
N LYS A 75 6.89 -3.33 -20.01
CA LYS A 75 6.78 -4.44 -19.05
C LYS A 75 5.38 -4.62 -18.47
N MET A 76 4.54 -3.58 -18.54
CA MET A 76 3.14 -3.66 -18.12
C MET A 76 2.22 -4.35 -19.14
N ALA A 77 2.73 -4.72 -20.32
CA ALA A 77 1.94 -5.38 -21.37
C ALA A 77 1.11 -6.59 -20.86
N PRO A 78 1.63 -7.50 -20.01
CA PRO A 78 0.86 -8.64 -19.51
C PRO A 78 -0.32 -8.27 -18.59
N TYR A 79 -0.31 -7.05 -18.03
CA TYR A 79 -1.33 -6.54 -17.11
C TYR A 79 -2.34 -5.62 -17.79
N ILE A 80 -2.12 -5.26 -19.07
CA ILE A 80 -2.99 -4.40 -19.87
C ILE A 80 -3.92 -5.28 -20.71
N SER A 81 -5.23 -5.04 -20.62
CA SER A 81 -6.26 -5.79 -21.35
C SER A 81 -6.59 -5.14 -22.70
N ALA A 82 -6.68 -3.82 -22.76
CA ALA A 82 -7.09 -3.09 -23.95
C ALA A 82 -6.57 -1.65 -23.96
N LYS A 83 -6.79 -0.96 -25.08
CA LYS A 83 -6.58 0.48 -25.25
C LYS A 83 -7.85 1.10 -25.81
N ARG A 84 -8.37 2.17 -25.21
CA ARG A 84 -9.54 2.91 -25.72
C ARG A 84 -9.31 4.40 -25.59
N LYS A 85 -9.60 5.16 -26.65
CA LYS A 85 -9.46 6.63 -26.69
C LYS A 85 -8.09 7.14 -26.19
N GLY A 86 -7.02 6.40 -26.52
CA GLY A 86 -5.66 6.77 -26.12
C GLY A 86 -5.27 6.45 -24.67
N ILE A 87 -6.15 5.80 -23.89
CA ILE A 87 -5.93 5.38 -22.50
C ILE A 87 -5.81 3.84 -22.46
N HIS A 88 -4.86 3.32 -21.66
CA HIS A 88 -4.75 1.89 -21.40
C HIS A 88 -5.80 1.43 -20.38
N ILE A 89 -6.31 0.22 -20.57
CA ILE A 89 -7.23 -0.45 -19.65
C ILE A 89 -6.49 -1.62 -19.03
N THR A 90 -6.43 -1.67 -17.70
CA THR A 90 -5.79 -2.77 -16.96
C THR A 90 -6.71 -3.99 -16.90
N ASN A 91 -6.12 -5.17 -16.74
CA ASN A 91 -6.85 -6.42 -16.60
C ASN A 91 -7.33 -6.61 -15.16
N LEU A 92 -8.61 -6.34 -14.91
CA LEU A 92 -9.21 -6.44 -13.58
C LEU A 92 -9.19 -7.87 -13.00
N THR A 93 -9.25 -8.92 -13.83
CA THR A 93 -9.12 -10.29 -13.35
C THR A 93 -7.74 -10.53 -12.74
N ARG A 94 -6.68 -9.97 -13.35
CA ARG A 94 -5.33 -9.98 -12.78
C ARG A 94 -5.28 -9.17 -11.50
N THR A 95 -5.86 -7.97 -11.49
CA THR A 95 -5.93 -7.13 -10.28
C THR A 95 -6.62 -7.84 -9.13
N ALA A 96 -7.78 -8.46 -9.35
CA ALA A 96 -8.53 -9.17 -8.33
C ALA A 96 -7.70 -10.32 -7.72
N ARG A 97 -6.96 -11.05 -8.58
CA ARG A 97 -6.04 -12.10 -8.13
C ARG A 97 -4.92 -11.55 -7.26
N PHE A 98 -4.17 -10.55 -7.72
CA PHE A 98 -3.06 -9.98 -6.94
C PHE A 98 -3.54 -9.31 -5.65
N LEU A 99 -4.72 -8.69 -5.68
CA LEU A 99 -5.34 -8.13 -4.48
C LEU A 99 -5.73 -9.21 -3.48
N SER A 100 -6.27 -10.34 -3.94
CA SER A 100 -6.58 -11.49 -3.07
C SER A 100 -5.31 -12.05 -2.44
N GLU A 101 -4.26 -12.26 -3.23
CA GLU A 101 -2.95 -12.74 -2.74
C GLU A 101 -2.34 -11.74 -1.73
N ALA A 102 -2.49 -10.44 -1.97
CA ALA A 102 -2.06 -9.39 -1.05
C ALA A 102 -2.84 -9.43 0.27
N CYS A 103 -4.16 -9.60 0.20
CA CYS A 103 -5.03 -9.71 1.37
C CYS A 103 -4.68 -10.94 2.22
N ASP A 104 -4.43 -12.11 1.60
CA ASP A 104 -3.98 -13.31 2.31
C ASP A 104 -2.64 -13.09 3.03
N LEU A 105 -1.68 -12.44 2.36
CA LEU A 105 -0.37 -12.15 2.92
C LEU A 105 -0.46 -11.18 4.11
N VAL A 106 -1.15 -10.04 3.94
CA VAL A 106 -1.27 -9.06 5.03
C VAL A 106 -2.08 -9.62 6.19
N PHE A 107 -3.09 -10.46 5.93
CA PHE A 107 -3.83 -11.16 6.97
C PHE A 107 -2.90 -12.08 7.79
N TYR A 108 -2.13 -12.93 7.10
CA TYR A 108 -1.20 -13.85 7.75
C TYR A 108 -0.16 -13.09 8.58
N ALA A 109 0.50 -12.09 7.99
CA ALA A 109 1.50 -11.29 8.69
C ALA A 109 0.92 -10.55 9.91
N ALA A 110 -0.29 -10.00 9.77
CA ALA A 110 -1.01 -9.35 10.86
C ALA A 110 -1.35 -10.33 11.99
N SER A 111 -1.74 -11.57 11.67
CA SER A 111 -2.00 -12.61 12.68
C SER A 111 -0.76 -13.00 13.48
N LYS A 112 0.43 -12.87 12.88
CA LYS A 112 1.74 -13.11 13.50
C LYS A 112 2.30 -11.87 14.24
N GLY A 113 1.53 -10.78 14.34
CA GLY A 113 1.94 -9.56 15.06
C GLY A 113 2.96 -8.69 14.32
N LYS A 114 3.12 -8.89 13.01
CA LYS A 114 4.05 -8.13 12.17
C LYS A 114 3.66 -6.65 12.02
N GLN A 115 4.66 -5.80 11.84
CA GLN A 115 4.48 -4.35 11.72
C GLN A 115 4.36 -3.92 10.25
N PHE A 116 3.43 -2.99 9.99
CA PHE A 116 3.12 -2.50 8.65
C PHE A 116 3.37 -1.00 8.55
N LEU A 117 3.95 -0.59 7.42
CA LEU A 117 4.10 0.80 7.02
C LEU A 117 3.34 1.05 5.71
N ILE A 118 2.44 2.04 5.71
CA ILE A 118 1.70 2.45 4.50
C ILE A 118 2.26 3.78 3.99
N VAL A 119 2.69 3.83 2.73
CA VAL A 119 3.35 4.99 2.12
C VAL A 119 2.52 5.49 0.94
N GLY A 120 2.33 6.80 0.88
CA GLY A 120 1.77 7.48 -0.28
C GLY A 120 1.65 8.98 -0.02
N THR A 121 2.43 9.78 -0.75
CA THR A 121 2.58 11.22 -0.51
C THR A 121 1.91 12.09 -1.58
N LYS A 122 1.37 11.48 -2.63
CA LYS A 122 0.69 12.16 -3.74
C LYS A 122 -0.44 13.06 -3.24
N LYS A 123 -0.30 14.35 -3.52
CA LYS A 123 -1.24 15.40 -3.09
C LYS A 123 -2.37 15.61 -4.10
N SER A 124 -2.11 15.40 -5.39
CA SER A 124 -3.03 15.72 -6.49
C SER A 124 -4.37 14.97 -6.40
N ASN A 125 -4.36 13.74 -5.87
CA ASN A 125 -5.52 12.87 -5.76
C ASN A 125 -5.96 12.58 -4.31
N LYS A 126 -5.47 13.35 -3.33
CA LYS A 126 -5.71 13.14 -1.89
C LYS A 126 -5.34 11.74 -1.38
N ALA A 127 -4.45 11.01 -2.06
CA ALA A 127 -3.97 9.71 -1.59
C ALA A 127 -3.34 9.80 -0.19
N ALA A 128 -2.66 10.91 0.11
CA ALA A 128 -2.11 11.20 1.44
C ALA A 128 -3.15 11.13 2.58
N ASP A 129 -4.38 11.56 2.35
CA ASP A 129 -5.42 11.54 3.38
C ASP A 129 -5.98 10.12 3.56
N LEU A 130 -6.12 9.38 2.45
CA LEU A 130 -6.52 7.97 2.47
C LEU A 130 -5.48 7.09 3.17
N VAL A 131 -4.18 7.33 2.95
CA VAL A 131 -3.09 6.59 3.61
C VAL A 131 -3.13 6.82 5.13
N ALA A 132 -3.32 8.06 5.57
CA ALA A 132 -3.45 8.36 7.00
C ALA A 132 -4.70 7.73 7.62
N TRP A 133 -5.83 7.77 6.90
CA TRP A 133 -7.07 7.11 7.31
C TRP A 133 -6.87 5.59 7.41
N ALA A 134 -6.26 4.97 6.40
CA ALA A 134 -6.03 3.53 6.32
C ALA A 134 -5.14 3.06 7.47
N ALA A 135 -4.04 3.77 7.73
CA ALA A 135 -3.15 3.47 8.83
C ALA A 135 -3.81 3.66 10.19
N THR A 136 -4.59 4.72 10.38
CA THR A 136 -5.33 4.94 11.64
C THR A 136 -6.35 3.83 11.89
N ARG A 137 -7.14 3.48 10.87
CA ARG A 137 -8.16 2.42 10.95
C ARG A 137 -7.52 1.06 11.21
N ALA A 138 -6.44 0.73 10.51
CA ALA A 138 -5.72 -0.52 10.68
C ALA A 138 -4.88 -0.57 11.97
N ARG A 139 -4.57 0.59 12.59
CA ARG A 139 -3.55 0.79 13.64
C ARG A 139 -2.12 0.51 13.16
N CYS A 140 -1.80 0.89 11.92
CA CYS A 140 -0.49 0.75 11.30
C CYS A 140 0.27 2.09 11.29
N HIS A 141 1.51 2.06 10.84
CA HIS A 141 2.31 3.27 10.63
C HIS A 141 2.08 3.81 9.22
N CYS A 142 2.33 5.11 9.02
CA CYS A 142 2.25 5.69 7.68
C CYS A 142 3.22 6.82 7.41
N VAL A 143 3.50 7.04 6.13
CA VAL A 143 4.12 8.26 5.60
C VAL A 143 3.21 8.82 4.51
N ASN A 144 2.60 9.97 4.80
CA ASN A 144 1.64 10.62 3.90
C ASN A 144 2.01 12.05 3.49
N LYS A 145 3.18 12.56 3.90
CA LYS A 145 3.62 13.93 3.56
C LYS A 145 4.79 13.93 2.60
N LYS A 146 5.96 13.50 3.06
CA LYS A 146 7.16 13.37 2.22
C LYS A 146 8.00 12.24 2.77
N TRP A 147 8.43 11.34 1.90
CA TRP A 147 9.45 10.38 2.23
C TRP A 147 10.80 11.08 2.41
N LEU A 148 11.44 10.92 3.56
CA LEU A 148 12.80 11.39 3.78
C LEU A 148 13.75 10.24 3.43
N GLY A 149 14.60 10.44 2.42
CA GLY A 149 15.59 9.42 2.05
C GLY A 149 16.46 9.03 3.26
N GLY A 150 16.68 7.73 3.41
CA GLY A 150 17.35 7.14 4.57
C GLY A 150 16.42 6.79 5.72
N MET A 151 15.10 6.89 5.54
CA MET A 151 14.12 6.61 6.60
C MET A 151 14.24 5.19 7.14
N LEU A 152 14.47 4.22 6.26
CA LEU A 152 14.64 2.81 6.63
C LEU A 152 16.13 2.43 6.63
N THR A 153 16.86 2.80 5.58
CA THR A 153 18.26 2.39 5.40
C THR A 153 19.22 3.01 6.43
N ASN A 154 18.91 4.20 6.95
CA ASN A 154 19.63 4.85 8.03
C ASN A 154 18.74 4.97 9.28
N TRP A 155 18.29 3.81 9.78
CA TRP A 155 17.36 3.73 10.90
C TRP A 155 17.88 4.42 12.17
N SER A 156 19.17 4.31 12.49
CA SER A 156 19.76 4.94 13.69
C SER A 156 19.59 6.46 13.71
N THR A 157 19.71 7.11 12.55
CA THR A 157 19.46 8.56 12.42
C THR A 157 17.97 8.88 12.54
N THR A 158 17.11 8.04 11.95
CA THR A 158 15.65 8.19 12.05
C THR A 158 15.18 8.04 13.50
N GLU A 159 15.68 7.03 14.21
CA GLU A 159 15.43 6.76 15.62
C GLU A 159 15.85 7.94 16.51
N THR A 160 17.05 8.49 16.29
CA THR A 160 17.51 9.70 17.00
C THR A 160 16.56 10.88 16.79
N ARG A 161 16.04 11.07 15.58
CA ARG A 161 15.06 12.11 15.28
C ARG A 161 13.70 11.83 15.93
N LEU A 162 13.30 10.57 16.06
CA LEU A 162 12.09 10.14 16.76
C LEU A 162 12.19 10.41 18.27
N HIS A 163 13.34 10.12 18.89
CA HIS A 163 13.60 10.49 20.28
C HIS A 163 13.49 12.00 20.49
N LYS A 164 14.18 12.80 19.67
CA LYS A 164 14.08 14.25 19.73
C LYS A 164 12.64 14.75 19.54
N PHE A 165 11.87 14.11 18.66
CA PHE A 165 10.47 14.45 18.45
C PHE A 165 9.63 14.17 19.70
N ARG A 166 9.85 13.03 20.37
CA ARG A 166 9.19 12.68 21.63
C ARG A 166 9.50 13.70 22.72
N ASP A 167 10.77 14.09 22.85
CA ASP A 167 11.22 15.02 23.88
C ASP A 167 10.61 16.41 23.68
N LEU A 168 10.64 16.95 22.46
CA LEU A 168 9.99 18.22 22.14
C LEU A 168 8.46 18.19 22.34
N ARG A 169 7.81 17.05 22.06
CA ARG A 169 6.38 16.83 22.37
C ARG A 169 6.12 16.90 23.87
N MET A 170 7.00 16.33 24.70
CA MET A 170 6.88 16.36 26.17
C MET A 170 7.11 17.78 26.71
N GLU A 171 8.14 18.47 26.24
CA GLU A 171 8.43 19.86 26.63
C GLU A 171 7.29 20.82 26.29
N GLN A 172 6.67 20.64 25.12
CA GLN A 172 5.48 21.40 24.74
C GLN A 172 4.31 21.15 25.69
N LYS A 173 4.04 19.88 26.03
CA LYS A 173 2.96 19.50 26.95
C LYS A 173 3.19 20.04 28.37
N MET A 174 4.43 20.05 28.84
CA MET A 174 4.81 20.57 30.16
C MET A 174 4.87 22.11 30.20
N GLY A 175 4.61 22.80 29.08
CA GLY A 175 4.67 24.27 29.01
C GLY A 175 6.08 24.86 29.12
N ARG A 176 7.15 24.04 29.04
CA ARG A 176 8.55 24.50 29.17
C ARG A 176 8.93 25.48 28.06
N LEU A 177 8.36 25.32 26.87
CA LEU A 177 8.56 26.23 25.75
C LEU A 177 8.12 27.68 26.04
N GLY A 178 7.18 27.89 26.97
CA GLY A 178 6.72 29.22 27.36
C GLY A 178 7.70 29.98 28.26
N ARG A 179 8.66 29.28 28.87
CA ARG A 179 9.69 29.86 29.75
C ARG A 179 10.95 30.29 29.01
N LEU A 180 11.03 29.99 27.71
CA LEU A 180 12.16 30.32 26.86
C LEU A 180 11.99 31.70 26.22
N PRO A 181 13.09 32.37 25.82
CA PRO A 181 13.03 33.55 24.98
C PRO A 181 12.16 33.33 23.74
N LYS A 182 11.43 34.36 23.30
CA LYS A 182 10.49 34.27 22.16
C LYS A 182 11.14 33.67 20.91
N ARG A 183 12.40 34.02 20.64
CA ARG A 183 13.19 33.49 19.51
C ARG A 183 13.39 31.97 19.61
N ASP A 184 13.83 31.48 20.77
CA ASP A 184 14.12 30.07 20.98
C ASP A 184 12.85 29.23 21.00
N ALA A 185 11.80 29.73 21.68
CA ALA A 185 10.48 29.14 21.66
C ALA A 185 9.94 29.00 20.23
N ALA A 186 10.11 30.03 19.39
CA ALA A 186 9.71 29.97 17.98
C ALA A 186 10.52 28.95 17.17
N MET A 187 11.84 28.84 17.42
CA MET A 187 12.70 27.86 16.76
C MET A 187 12.27 26.42 17.10
N LEU A 188 12.04 26.12 18.38
CA LEU A 188 11.61 24.80 18.83
C LEU A 188 10.21 24.46 18.32
N LYS A 189 9.28 25.43 18.27
CA LYS A 189 7.96 25.24 17.65
C LYS A 189 8.07 24.89 16.17
N ARG A 190 8.92 25.58 15.41
CA ARG A 190 9.18 25.26 13.98
C ARG A 190 9.77 23.86 13.82
N GLN A 191 10.72 23.49 14.68
CA GLN A 191 11.31 22.16 14.67
C GLN A 191 10.27 21.08 14.97
N LEU A 192 9.46 21.29 16.00
CA LEU A 192 8.39 20.37 16.39
C LEU A 192 7.35 20.22 15.27
N PHE A 193 6.94 21.31 14.63
CA PHE A 193 6.04 21.28 13.48
C PHE A 193 6.62 20.46 12.32
N ARG A 194 7.91 20.66 12.01
CA ARG A 194 8.61 19.89 10.97
C ARG A 194 8.64 18.40 11.29
N LEU A 195 9.02 18.03 12.52
CA LEU A 195 9.07 16.63 12.96
C LEU A 195 7.68 15.99 12.97
N GLN A 196 6.65 16.70 13.45
CA GLN A 196 5.27 16.23 13.45
C GLN A 196 4.74 15.99 12.03
N THR A 197 5.16 16.82 11.07
CA THR A 197 4.75 16.70 9.66
C THR A 197 5.34 15.45 8.99
N TYR A 198 6.63 15.15 9.22
CA TYR A 198 7.32 14.07 8.51
C TYR A 198 7.40 12.76 9.28
N LEU A 199 7.50 12.79 10.61
CA LEU A 199 7.66 11.61 11.46
C LEU A 199 6.37 11.26 12.21
N GLY A 200 5.31 12.06 12.08
CA GLY A 200 4.08 11.89 12.85
C GLY A 200 3.41 10.53 12.70
N GLY A 201 3.47 9.94 11.50
CA GLY A 201 2.87 8.63 11.22
C GLY A 201 3.75 7.42 11.55
N ILE A 202 5.05 7.64 11.80
CA ILE A 202 6.00 6.62 12.23
C ILE A 202 6.46 6.80 13.69
N LYS A 203 5.84 7.74 14.42
CA LYS A 203 6.23 8.10 15.80
C LYS A 203 6.16 6.97 16.84
N TYR A 204 5.43 5.90 16.51
CA TYR A 204 5.28 4.72 17.36
C TYR A 204 6.11 3.53 16.86
N MET A 205 6.87 3.69 15.77
CA MET A 205 7.80 2.67 15.32
C MET A 205 9.01 2.63 16.24
N THR A 206 9.31 1.45 16.77
CA THR A 206 10.51 1.18 17.57
C THR A 206 11.60 0.45 16.77
N GLY A 207 11.26 -0.06 15.59
CA GLY A 207 12.18 -0.73 14.69
C GLY A 207 11.70 -0.67 13.25
N LEU A 208 12.41 -1.37 12.37
CA LEU A 208 12.06 -1.47 10.95
C LEU A 208 10.71 -2.18 10.77
N PRO A 209 9.91 -1.79 9.76
CA PRO A 209 8.66 -2.46 9.44
C PRO A 209 8.96 -3.82 8.80
N ASP A 210 8.09 -4.81 9.05
CA ASP A 210 8.20 -6.12 8.41
C ASP A 210 7.62 -6.11 6.99
N ILE A 211 6.62 -5.26 6.72
CA ILE A 211 5.97 -5.14 5.41
C ILE A 211 5.69 -3.67 5.11
N VAL A 212 5.94 -3.26 3.86
CA VAL A 212 5.63 -1.92 3.37
C VAL A 212 4.59 -1.99 2.24
N ILE A 213 3.53 -1.20 2.38
CA ILE A 213 2.47 -1.02 1.37
C ILE A 213 2.66 0.35 0.74
N ILE A 214 2.79 0.42 -0.58
CA ILE A 214 3.14 1.65 -1.31
C ILE A 214 2.04 1.99 -2.33
N VAL A 215 1.62 3.25 -2.30
CA VAL A 215 0.67 3.84 -3.24
C VAL A 215 1.43 4.78 -4.16
N ASP A 216 1.36 4.52 -5.48
CA ASP A 216 2.11 5.20 -6.54
C ASP A 216 3.62 4.91 -6.47
N GLN A 217 4.09 4.06 -7.38
CA GLN A 217 5.50 3.67 -7.47
C GLN A 217 6.42 4.82 -7.90
N HIS A 218 5.95 5.72 -8.77
CA HIS A 218 6.79 6.79 -9.32
C HIS A 218 7.10 7.84 -8.27
N GLU A 219 6.08 8.27 -7.53
CA GLU A 219 6.24 9.24 -6.45
C GLU A 219 7.06 8.65 -5.29
N GLU A 220 6.92 7.36 -5.01
CA GLU A 220 7.55 6.69 -3.85
C GLU A 220 8.75 5.80 -4.22
N TYR A 221 9.41 6.07 -5.35
CA TYR A 221 10.54 5.26 -5.84
C TYR A 221 11.67 5.12 -4.80
N THR A 222 11.94 6.18 -4.03
CA THR A 222 12.97 6.13 -2.97
C THR A 222 12.59 5.15 -1.86
N ALA A 223 11.32 5.10 -1.46
CA ALA A 223 10.84 4.16 -0.45
C ALA A 223 10.98 2.71 -0.94
N LEU A 224 10.62 2.44 -2.20
CA LEU A 224 10.82 1.13 -2.83
C LEU A 224 12.29 0.71 -2.83
N ARG A 225 13.20 1.60 -3.24
CA ARG A 225 14.64 1.32 -3.27
C ARG A 225 15.21 0.99 -1.89
N GLU A 226 14.76 1.70 -0.86
CA GLU A 226 15.16 1.41 0.52
C GLU A 226 14.64 0.04 0.98
N CYS A 227 13.40 -0.32 0.64
CA CYS A 227 12.84 -1.63 0.96
C CYS A 227 13.60 -2.76 0.26
N ILE A 228 13.91 -2.61 -1.04
CA ILE A 228 14.71 -3.56 -1.82
C ILE A 228 16.09 -3.77 -1.16
N THR A 229 16.74 -2.67 -0.78
CA THR A 229 18.08 -2.72 -0.16
C THR A 229 18.08 -3.50 1.16
N LEU A 230 17.02 -3.37 1.94
CA LEU A 230 16.88 -4.03 3.24
C LEU A 230 16.20 -5.41 3.16
N GLY A 231 15.74 -5.83 1.98
CA GLY A 231 14.96 -7.06 1.80
C GLY A 231 13.62 -7.04 2.52
N ILE A 232 13.00 -5.85 2.67
CA ILE A 232 11.68 -5.70 3.27
C ILE A 232 10.61 -5.96 2.19
N PRO A 233 9.70 -6.93 2.39
CA PRO A 233 8.61 -7.21 1.46
C PRO A 233 7.74 -5.99 1.13
N THR A 234 7.47 -5.81 -0.16
CA THR A 234 6.71 -4.66 -0.68
C THR A 234 5.43 -5.07 -1.42
N ILE A 235 4.32 -4.44 -1.04
CA ILE A 235 3.06 -4.51 -1.80
C ILE A 235 2.84 -3.15 -2.44
N CYS A 236 2.82 -3.07 -3.77
CA CYS A 236 2.74 -1.79 -4.46
C CYS A 236 1.52 -1.73 -5.39
N LEU A 237 0.80 -0.61 -5.36
CA LEU A 237 -0.15 -0.27 -6.42
C LEU A 237 0.66 0.23 -7.62
N ILE A 238 0.42 -0.37 -8.78
CA ILE A 238 1.13 -0.04 -10.02
C ILE A 238 0.15 0.30 -11.14
N ASP A 239 0.34 1.46 -11.77
CA ASP A 239 -0.34 1.83 -13.00
C ASP A 239 0.52 1.41 -14.22
N THR A 240 -0.02 1.54 -15.41
CA THR A 240 0.53 1.22 -16.72
C THR A 240 1.87 1.88 -17.06
N ASN A 241 2.27 2.93 -16.37
CA ASN A 241 3.59 3.59 -16.49
C ASN A 241 4.65 3.02 -15.54
N CYS A 242 4.29 2.12 -14.62
CA CYS A 242 5.18 1.56 -13.59
C CYS A 242 5.99 0.35 -14.11
N ASP A 243 7.11 0.03 -13.47
CA ASP A 243 7.85 -1.22 -13.63
C ASP A 243 7.33 -2.27 -12.61
N PRO A 244 6.69 -3.37 -13.07
CA PRO A 244 6.12 -4.38 -12.18
C PRO A 244 7.17 -5.18 -11.39
N ASP A 245 8.46 -5.09 -11.75
CA ASP A 245 9.55 -5.89 -11.14
C ASP A 245 10.12 -5.25 -9.87
N LEU A 246 9.81 -3.97 -9.58
CA LEU A 246 10.38 -3.26 -8.43
C LEU A 246 9.72 -3.61 -7.10
N ALA A 247 8.49 -4.13 -7.12
CA ALA A 247 7.79 -4.55 -5.92
C ALA A 247 7.62 -6.07 -5.92
N ASP A 248 7.59 -6.64 -4.72
CA ASP A 248 7.43 -8.08 -4.56
C ASP A 248 6.04 -8.57 -4.98
N LEU A 249 5.03 -7.80 -4.59
CA LEU A 249 3.65 -8.04 -4.97
C LEU A 249 3.06 -6.76 -5.55
N SER A 250 2.94 -6.77 -6.87
CA SER A 250 2.47 -5.63 -7.65
C SER A 250 0.99 -5.79 -7.99
N ILE A 251 0.15 -4.87 -7.51
CA ILE A 251 -1.31 -4.84 -7.74
C ILE A 251 -1.59 -3.85 -8.89
N PRO A 252 -1.98 -4.31 -10.09
CA PRO A 252 -2.30 -3.43 -11.22
C PRO A 252 -3.56 -2.60 -10.93
N ALA A 253 -3.44 -1.30 -10.76
CA ALA A 253 -4.56 -0.43 -10.41
C ALA A 253 -4.30 1.02 -10.82
N ASN A 254 -5.39 1.77 -10.99
CA ASN A 254 -5.35 3.21 -11.17
C ASN A 254 -4.83 3.91 -9.90
N ASP A 255 -3.70 4.60 -10.00
CA ASP A 255 -3.07 5.37 -8.92
C ASP A 255 -3.34 6.89 -9.01
N ASP A 256 -4.17 7.33 -9.96
CA ASP A 256 -4.64 8.71 -10.11
C ASP A 256 -6.04 8.90 -9.49
N ALA A 257 -6.90 7.88 -9.53
CA ALA A 257 -8.26 7.97 -9.00
C ALA A 257 -8.33 7.69 -7.49
N ILE A 258 -8.84 8.67 -6.75
CA ILE A 258 -9.09 8.53 -5.29
C ILE A 258 -10.01 7.35 -4.96
N SER A 259 -11.00 7.06 -5.81
CA SER A 259 -11.93 5.93 -5.65
C SER A 259 -11.23 4.58 -5.77
N SER A 260 -10.30 4.45 -6.73
CA SER A 260 -9.50 3.25 -6.95
C SER A 260 -8.57 2.98 -5.76
N ILE A 261 -7.79 3.99 -5.36
CA ILE A 261 -6.88 3.88 -4.21
C ILE A 261 -7.65 3.52 -2.94
N ARG A 262 -8.80 4.17 -2.71
CA ARG A 262 -9.67 3.87 -1.58
C ARG A 262 -10.18 2.44 -1.61
N PHE A 263 -10.62 1.94 -2.77
CA PHE A 263 -11.09 0.57 -2.92
C PHE A 263 -10.00 -0.44 -2.53
N ILE A 264 -8.80 -0.31 -3.10
CA ILE A 264 -7.67 -1.22 -2.84
C ILE A 264 -7.24 -1.14 -1.37
N LEU A 265 -7.02 0.07 -0.83
CA LEU A 265 -6.61 0.24 0.57
C LEU A 265 -7.69 -0.29 1.53
N ASN A 266 -8.97 -0.13 1.24
CA ASN A 266 -10.04 -0.67 2.07
C ASN A 266 -9.94 -2.19 2.21
N LYS A 267 -9.74 -2.92 1.10
CA LYS A 267 -9.63 -4.39 1.14
C LYS A 267 -8.38 -4.82 1.92
N LEU A 268 -7.24 -4.16 1.73
CA LEU A 268 -6.01 -4.43 2.49
C LEU A 268 -6.18 -4.12 4.00
N VAL A 269 -6.81 -3.00 4.34
CA VAL A 269 -7.06 -2.60 5.74
C VAL A 269 -7.99 -3.59 6.43
N VAL A 270 -9.05 -4.06 5.75
CA VAL A 270 -9.95 -5.09 6.28
C VAL A 270 -9.16 -6.36 6.58
N ALA A 271 -8.32 -6.82 5.65
CA ALA A 271 -7.49 -8.01 5.85
C ALA A 271 -6.50 -7.87 7.03
N ILE A 272 -5.85 -6.70 7.18
CA ILE A 272 -4.97 -6.42 8.33
C ILE A 272 -5.76 -6.45 9.65
N CYS A 273 -6.93 -5.81 9.69
CA CYS A 273 -7.79 -5.77 10.88
C CYS A 273 -8.26 -7.17 11.29
N GLU A 274 -8.71 -7.99 10.33
CA GLU A 274 -9.13 -9.37 10.59
C GLU A 274 -7.96 -10.24 11.07
N GLY A 275 -6.78 -10.06 10.48
CA GLY A 275 -5.56 -10.75 10.90
C GLY A 275 -5.19 -10.42 12.35
N ARG A 276 -5.27 -9.15 12.73
CA ARG A 276 -5.03 -8.68 14.11
C ARG A 276 -6.05 -9.21 15.11
N SER A 277 -7.32 -9.33 14.72
CA SER A 277 -8.37 -9.93 15.55
C SER A 277 -8.21 -11.44 15.70
N SER A 278 -7.65 -12.10 14.68
CA SER A 278 -7.36 -13.54 14.69
C SER A 278 -6.08 -13.88 15.47
N SER A 279 -5.23 -12.89 15.76
CA SER A 279 -3.98 -13.10 16.47
C SER A 279 -4.21 -13.62 17.89
N SER A 280 -3.68 -14.80 18.18
CA SER A 280 -3.64 -15.40 19.52
C SER A 280 -2.91 -14.52 20.53
N TYR A 281 -2.05 -13.59 20.07
CA TYR A 281 -1.34 -12.61 20.91
C TYR A 281 -2.28 -11.65 21.65
N ARG A 282 -3.52 -11.46 21.17
CA ARG A 282 -4.56 -10.71 21.88
C ARG A 282 -5.39 -11.57 22.84
N ARG A 283 -5.27 -12.90 22.77
CA ARG A 283 -6.03 -13.84 23.62
C ARG A 283 -5.33 -14.15 24.93
N ASN A 284 -4.02 -13.95 25.02
CA ASN A 284 -3.27 -14.05 26.29
C ASN A 284 -2.60 -12.69 26.58
N PRO A 285 -3.17 -11.87 27.48
CA PRO A 285 -2.52 -10.67 28.00
C PRO A 285 -1.30 -10.98 28.87
#